data_AF-A0A930N3I2-F1
#
_entry.id   AF-A0A930N3I2-F1
#
_cell.length_a   1.000
_cell.length_b   1.000
_cell.length_c   1.000
_cell.angle_alpha   90.00
_cell.angle_beta   90.00
_cell.angle_gamma   90.00
#
_symmetry.space_group_name_H-M   'P 1'
#
loop_
_entity.id
_entity.type
_entity.pdbx_description
1 polymer ?
#
loop_
_entity_poly.entity_id
_entity_poly.type
_entity_poly.pdbx_seq_one_letter_code
_entity_poly.pdbx_strand_id
1 'polypeptide(L)' 'MSTTWQEHIARHTTTALEAVRSVVKSGDFLVFGHAVAAPSSLSKALYDDRERLTDVKAFHMLYFAEP' A
#
# COMPACT_ATOMS: atom_id res chain seq x y z
N MET A 1 18.17 -14.55 -19.86
CA MET A 1 19.00 -13.81 -18.89
C MET A 1 18.10 -13.37 -17.75
N SER A 2 18.51 -13.58 -16.50
CA SER A 2 17.78 -13.02 -15.35
C SER A 2 17.84 -11.50 -15.44
N THR A 3 16.69 -10.84 -15.33
CA THR A 3 16.59 -9.38 -15.15
C THR A 3 17.51 -8.97 -14.00
N THR A 4 18.27 -7.89 -14.16
CA THR A 4 19.09 -7.37 -13.04
C THR A 4 18.19 -6.81 -11.94
N TRP A 5 18.67 -6.73 -10.70
CA TRP A 5 17.86 -6.16 -9.61
C TRP A 5 17.53 -4.69 -9.87
N GLN A 6 18.41 -3.97 -10.57
CA GLN A 6 18.19 -2.58 -10.98
C GLN A 6 17.04 -2.47 -11.98
N GLU A 7 17.04 -3.31 -13.01
CA GLU A 7 15.95 -3.38 -13.99
C GLU A 7 14.63 -3.78 -13.33
N HIS A 8 14.66 -4.67 -12.32
CA HIS A 8 13.47 -5.04 -11.57
C HIS A 8 12.92 -3.84 -10.78
N ILE A 9 13.75 -3.12 -10.03
CA ILE A 9 13.33 -1.92 -9.29
C ILE A 9 12.77 -0.87 -10.24
N ALA A 10 13.48 -0.58 -11.35
CA ALA A 10 13.05 0.42 -12.32
C ALA A 10 11.67 0.11 -12.93
N ARG A 11 11.35 -1.18 -13.15
CA ARG A 11 10.05 -1.60 -13.70
C ARG A 11 8.91 -1.62 -12.69
N HIS A 12 9.19 -1.70 -11.39
CA HIS A 12 8.16 -1.84 -10.34
C HIS A 12 8.03 -0.60 -9.45
N THR A 13 8.86 0.42 -9.68
CA THR A 13 8.72 1.70 -8.98
C THR A 13 7.53 2.46 -9.56
N THR A 14 6.60 2.86 -8.70
CA THR A 14 5.35 3.52 -9.06
C THR A 14 4.90 4.44 -7.92
N THR A 15 3.85 5.22 -8.12
CA THR A 15 3.25 6.03 -7.05
C THR A 15 2.41 5.19 -6.10
N ALA A 16 2.18 5.68 -4.88
CA ALA A 16 1.37 4.97 -3.88
C ALA A 16 -0.08 4.72 -4.36
N LEU A 17 -0.67 5.68 -5.08
CA LEU A 17 -2.04 5.55 -5.60
C LEU A 17 -2.13 4.52 -6.73
N GLU A 18 -1.18 4.52 -7.66
CA GLU A 18 -1.10 3.51 -8.72
C GLU A 18 -0.90 2.10 -8.13
N ALA A 19 -0.02 1.97 -7.13
CA ALA A 19 0.17 0.72 -6.41
C ALA A 19 -1.16 0.22 -5.81
N VAL A 20 -1.86 1.04 -5.01
CA VAL A 20 -3.16 0.68 -4.41
C VAL A 20 -4.18 0.29 -5.49
N ARG A 21 -4.31 1.07 -6.56
CA ARG A 21 -5.25 0.80 -7.65
C ARG A 21 -4.95 -0.48 -8.41
N SER A 22 -3.67 -0.82 -8.54
CA SER A 22 -3.24 -1.99 -9.32
C SER A 22 -3.54 -3.32 -8.62
N VAL A 23 -3.58 -3.35 -7.27
CA VAL A 23 -3.69 -4.62 -6.52
C VAL A 23 -4.84 -4.70 -5.53
N VAL A 24 -5.29 -3.60 -4.92
CA VAL A 24 -6.29 -3.64 -3.84
C VAL A 24 -7.72 -3.63 -4.39
N LYS A 25 -8.53 -4.56 -3.89
CA LYS A 25 -9.91 -4.81 -4.30
C LYS A 25 -10.85 -4.77 -3.10
N SER A 26 -12.13 -4.54 -3.37
CA SER A 26 -13.18 -4.61 -2.35
C SER A 26 -13.22 -6.00 -1.70
N GLY A 27 -13.33 -6.04 -0.37
CA GLY A 27 -13.30 -7.27 0.43
C GLY A 27 -11.90 -7.74 0.87
N ASP A 28 -10.83 -7.10 0.40
CA ASP A 28 -9.47 -7.52 0.76
C ASP A 28 -9.17 -7.32 2.26
N PHE A 29 -8.35 -8.23 2.79
CA PHE A 29 -7.71 -8.09 4.10
C PHE A 29 -6.25 -7.68 3.93
N LEU A 30 -5.91 -6.48 4.41
CA LEU A 30 -4.58 -5.90 4.36
C LEU A 30 -3.88 -6.04 5.72
N VAL A 31 -2.55 -6.20 5.69
CA VAL A 31 -1.71 -6.18 6.89
C VAL A 31 -0.64 -5.11 6.72
N PHE A 32 -0.50 -4.23 7.71
CA PHE A 32 0.50 -3.16 7.68
C PHE A 32 1.70 -3.46 8.55
N GLY A 33 2.85 -2.92 8.12
CA GLY A 33 4.05 -2.85 8.95
C GLY A 33 3.76 -2.14 10.28
N HIS A 34 4.49 -2.53 11.32
CA HIS A 34 4.22 -2.13 12.70
C HIS A 34 4.99 -0.87 13.11
N ALA A 35 4.37 -0.06 13.97
CA ALA A 35 4.96 1.09 14.65
C ALA A 35 5.55 2.10 13.65
N VAL A 36 6.86 2.34 13.70
CA VAL A 36 7.58 3.29 12.82
C VAL A 36 7.61 2.82 11.36
N ALA A 37 7.43 1.52 11.09
CA ALA A 37 7.39 0.97 9.74
C ALA A 37 5.97 0.99 9.12
N ALA A 38 4.99 1.62 9.79
CA ALA A 38 3.65 1.76 9.23
C ALA A 38 3.70 2.56 7.90
N PRO A 39 3.10 2.05 6.81
CA PRO A 39 3.27 2.62 5.48
C PRO A 39 2.34 3.81 5.23
N SER A 40 2.64 4.96 5.83
CA SER A 40 1.78 6.16 5.82
C SER A 40 1.34 6.60 4.41
N SER A 41 2.24 6.59 3.42
CA SER A 41 1.90 6.96 2.04
C SER A 41 0.89 6.00 1.39
N LEU A 42 0.96 4.70 1.69
CA LEU A 42 -0.01 3.71 1.19
C LEU A 42 -1.35 3.83 1.95
N SER A 43 -1.31 4.06 3.26
CA SER A 43 -2.53 4.32 4.05
C SER A 43 -3.29 5.56 3.53
N LYS A 44 -2.56 6.63 3.18
CA LYS A 44 -3.15 7.81 2.55
C LYS A 44 -3.73 7.49 1.16
N ALA A 45 -3.01 6.75 0.32
CA ALA A 45 -3.49 6.37 -1.00
C ALA A 45 -4.76 5.51 -0.94
N LEU A 46 -4.87 4.60 0.04
CA LEU A 46 -6.10 3.84 0.31
C LEU A 46 -7.27 4.75 0.67
N TYR A 47 -7.03 5.78 1.48
CA TYR A 47 -8.05 6.78 1.81
C TYR A 47 -8.45 7.62 0.60
N ASP A 48 -7.49 8.06 -0.22
CA ASP A 48 -7.76 8.86 -1.42
C ASP A 48 -8.57 8.05 -2.46
N ASP A 49 -8.41 6.73 -2.51
CA ASP A 49 -9.12 5.82 -3.43
C ASP A 49 -10.38 5.15 -2.82
N ARG A 50 -10.81 5.60 -1.63
CA ARG A 50 -11.86 4.95 -0.82
C ARG A 50 -13.21 4.79 -1.54
N GLU A 51 -13.55 5.65 -2.48
CA GLU A 51 -14.84 5.58 -3.20
C GLU A 51 -14.95 4.36 -4.13
N ARG A 52 -13.81 3.82 -4.58
CA ARG A 52 -13.75 2.59 -5.39
C ARG A 52 -13.82 1.33 -4.52
N LEU A 53 -13.49 1.45 -3.23
CA LEU A 53 -13.24 0.33 -2.34
C LEU A 53 -14.40 0.13 -1.36
N THR A 54 -14.77 -1.12 -1.11
CA THR A 54 -15.83 -1.48 -0.15
C THR A 54 -15.40 -2.69 0.67
N ASP A 55 -15.68 -2.69 1.98
CA ASP A 55 -15.36 -3.78 2.92
C ASP A 55 -13.89 -4.23 2.92
N VAL A 56 -12.95 -3.28 2.71
CA VAL A 56 -11.52 -3.54 2.91
C VAL A 56 -11.20 -3.48 4.39
N LYS A 57 -10.54 -4.51 4.91
CA LYS A 57 -10.19 -4.63 6.33
C LYS A 57 -8.69 -4.55 6.49
N ALA A 58 -8.21 -3.73 7.42
CA ALA A 58 -6.78 -3.62 7.72
C ALA A 58 -6.51 -4.17 9.13
N PHE A 59 -5.52 -5.05 9.24
CA PHE A 59 -4.96 -5.50 10.51
C PHE A 59 -3.58 -4.88 10.72
N HIS A 60 -3.38 -4.29 11.90
CA HIS A 60 -2.09 -3.81 12.37
C HIS A 60 -2.12 -3.66 13.89
N MET A 61 -0.95 -3.45 14.50
CA MET A 61 -0.82 -3.23 15.95
C MET A 61 -0.65 -1.72 16.24
N LEU A 62 0.59 -1.24 16.44
CA LEU A 62 0.88 0.18 16.60
C LEU A 62 1.07 0.86 15.24
N TYR A 63 0.74 2.14 15.19
CA TYR A 63 1.11 3.08 14.13
C TYR A 63 1.44 4.43 14.77
N PHE A 64 2.34 5.19 14.15
CA PHE A 64 2.58 6.59 14.50
C PHE A 64 2.04 7.46 13.37
N ALA A 65 0.94 8.19 13.62
CA ALA A 65 0.42 9.19 12.71
C ALA A 65 1.00 10.58 13.01
N GLU A 66 0.80 11.51 12.08
CA GLU A 66 0.96 12.93 12.39
C GLU A 66 -0.05 13.35 13.49
N PRO A 67 0.32 14.27 14.40
CA PRO A 67 -0.56 14.77 15.45
C PRO A 67 -1.89 15.35 14.96
#